data_AF-B5GD52-F1
#
_entry.id   AF-B5GD52-F1
#
_cell.length_a   1.000
_cell.length_b   1.000
_cell.length_c   1.000
_cell.angle_alpha   90.00
_cell.angle_beta   90.00
_cell.angle_gamma   90.00
#
_symmetry.space_group_name_H-M   'P 1'
#
loop_
_entity.id
_entity.type
_entity.pdbx_description
1 polymer ?
#
loop_
_entity_poly.entity_id
_entity_poly.type
_entity_poly.pdbx_seq_one_letter_code
_entity_poly.pdbx_strand_id
1 'polypeptide(L)'
;MTVLVRDLDRAISAAFMARVRSFKSEHETFKELANRWLAYDEPETEARRIELVTGLTDARSRLEKLDNAYYVEGRFKGSAGEDRYSRMRDAIEQQLHSSEDALSAIQAAVDLTMLKDAERLRSAWLSADLQTARMLLRVVLHSVTVLPPRGQGCKRNWIHLLTDCCFHWVGESQQPLRRDSERIRGLVLFEEDQVSLNLAA
;
A
#
# COMPACT_ATOMS: atom_id res chain seq x y z
N MET A 1 13.30 11.01 25.25
CA MET A 1 13.53 10.24 24.01
C MET A 1 14.96 10.49 23.57
N THR A 2 15.82 9.46 23.54
CA THR A 2 17.26 9.64 23.28
C THR A 2 17.50 10.00 21.81
N VAL A 3 18.51 10.84 21.54
CA VAL A 3 18.86 11.34 20.19
C VAL A 3 18.96 10.21 19.15
N LEU A 4 19.48 9.05 19.57
CA LEU A 4 19.60 7.85 18.74
C LEU A 4 18.26 7.27 18.26
N VAL A 5 17.20 7.33 19.07
CA VAL A 5 15.87 6.83 18.67
C VAL A 5 15.30 7.73 17.56
N ARG A 6 15.40 9.05 17.74
CA ARG A 6 14.93 10.02 16.74
C ARG A 6 15.69 9.88 15.42
N ASP A 7 17.01 9.70 15.47
CA ASP A 7 17.83 9.53 14.27
C ASP A 7 17.57 8.18 13.59
N LEU A 8 17.26 7.13 14.35
CA LEU A 8 16.86 5.84 13.79
C LEU A 8 15.49 5.93 13.10
N ASP A 9 14.51 6.58 13.73
CA ASP A 9 13.18 6.78 13.12
C ASP A 9 13.28 7.55 11.81
N ARG A 10 14.16 8.56 11.74
CA ARG A 10 14.44 9.31 10.51
C ARG A 10 15.09 8.43 9.44
N ALA A 11 16.06 7.60 9.82
CA ALA A 11 16.68 6.65 8.89
C ALA A 11 15.67 5.63 8.33
N ILE A 12 14.79 5.09 9.17
CA ILE A 12 13.72 4.16 8.75
C ILE A 12 12.73 4.86 7.84
N SER A 13 12.32 6.09 8.17
CA SER A 13 11.40 6.89 7.36
C SER A 13 11.97 7.16 5.98
N ALA A 14 13.24 7.56 5.90
CA ALA A 14 13.91 7.83 4.64
C ALA A 14 14.06 6.54 3.78
N ALA A 15 14.39 5.41 4.41
CA ALA A 15 14.44 4.11 3.73
C ALA A 15 13.07 3.67 3.20
N PHE A 16 12.02 3.86 4.00
CA PHE A 16 10.64 3.59 3.62
C PHE A 16 10.24 4.41 2.38
N MET A 17 10.45 5.73 2.39
CA MET A 17 10.11 6.60 1.26
C MET A 17 10.86 6.20 -0.02
N ALA A 18 12.16 5.92 0.09
CA ALA A 18 12.96 5.45 -1.04
C ALA A 18 12.42 4.12 -1.59
N ARG A 19 12.03 3.20 -0.71
CA ARG A 19 11.45 1.90 -1.09
C ARG A 19 10.12 2.06 -1.82
N VAL A 20 9.18 2.84 -1.27
CA VAL A 20 7.86 3.05 -1.87
C VAL A 20 7.96 3.61 -3.28
N ARG A 21 8.85 4.59 -3.46
CA ARG A 21 9.09 5.21 -4.78
C ARG A 21 9.70 4.25 -5.80
N SER A 22 10.52 3.30 -5.35
CA SER A 22 11.16 2.31 -6.23
C SER A 22 10.20 1.29 -6.84
N PHE A 23 9.01 1.09 -6.25
CA PHE A 23 8.05 0.13 -6.78
C PHE A 23 7.52 0.55 -8.16
N LYS A 24 7.10 -0.40 -8.98
CA LYS A 24 6.24 -0.10 -10.13
C LYS A 24 4.79 -0.04 -9.66
N SER A 25 3.93 0.70 -10.35
CA SER A 25 2.51 0.83 -9.98
C SER A 25 1.76 -0.50 -9.98
N GLU A 26 2.22 -1.47 -10.77
CA GLU A 26 1.64 -2.81 -10.85
C GLU A 26 2.12 -3.77 -9.74
N HIS A 27 3.15 -3.39 -8.97
CA HIS A 27 3.75 -4.26 -7.95
C HIS A 27 2.74 -4.53 -6.82
N GLU A 28 2.56 -5.80 -6.46
CA GLU A 28 1.52 -6.20 -5.51
C GLU A 28 1.65 -5.52 -4.14
N THR A 29 2.87 -5.45 -3.60
CA THR A 29 3.14 -4.73 -2.35
C THR A 29 2.82 -3.24 -2.42
N PHE A 30 2.93 -2.62 -3.60
CA PHE A 30 2.58 -1.21 -3.79
C PHE A 30 1.06 -1.02 -3.77
N LYS A 31 0.31 -1.92 -4.41
CA LYS A 31 -1.17 -1.92 -4.36
C LYS A 31 -1.67 -2.13 -2.94
N GLU A 32 -1.13 -3.11 -2.22
CA GLU A 32 -1.50 -3.34 -0.81
C GLU A 32 -1.18 -2.13 0.07
N LEU A 33 -0.01 -1.50 -0.13
CA LEU A 33 0.34 -0.29 0.60
C LEU A 33 -0.66 0.83 0.32
N ALA A 34 -1.03 1.03 -0.94
CA ALA A 34 -2.00 2.03 -1.33
C ALA A 34 -3.38 1.78 -0.72
N ASN A 35 -3.85 0.53 -0.72
CA ASN A 35 -5.12 0.17 -0.11
C ASN A 35 -5.12 0.47 1.40
N ARG A 36 -4.04 0.11 2.10
CA ARG A 36 -3.91 0.40 3.54
C ARG A 36 -3.77 1.89 3.83
N TRP A 37 -3.14 2.63 2.93
CA TRP A 37 -3.08 4.07 3.03
C TRP A 37 -4.47 4.70 2.86
N LEU A 38 -5.24 4.26 1.86
CA LEU A 38 -6.60 4.72 1.64
C LEU A 38 -7.51 4.44 2.84
N ALA A 39 -7.41 3.24 3.42
CA ALA A 39 -8.17 2.88 4.62
C ALA A 39 -7.90 3.82 5.81
N TYR A 40 -6.72 4.44 5.85
CA TYR A 40 -6.35 5.43 6.86
C TYR A 40 -6.82 6.84 6.48
N ASP A 41 -6.55 7.27 5.25
CA ASP A 41 -6.80 8.65 4.80
C ASP A 41 -8.30 8.92 4.60
N GLU A 42 -9.00 7.95 3.99
CA GLU A 42 -10.44 8.02 3.68
C GLU A 42 -11.14 6.71 4.06
N PRO A 43 -11.41 6.47 5.35
CA PRO A 43 -12.02 5.23 5.82
C PRO A 43 -13.44 5.01 5.25
N GLU A 44 -14.18 6.08 4.95
CA GLU A 44 -15.50 5.99 4.30
C GLU A 44 -15.39 5.49 2.85
N THR A 45 -14.39 5.96 2.11
CA THR A 45 -14.11 5.52 0.74
C THR A 45 -13.70 4.04 0.73
N GLU A 46 -12.90 3.60 1.70
CA GLU A 46 -12.54 2.19 1.85
C GLU A 46 -13.74 1.32 2.23
N ALA A 47 -14.59 1.76 3.17
CA ALA A 47 -15.81 1.03 3.54
C ALA A 47 -16.71 0.81 2.31
N ARG A 48 -16.91 1.87 1.51
CA ARG A 48 -17.66 1.80 0.25
C ARG A 48 -17.01 0.87 -0.76
N ARG A 49 -15.68 0.86 -0.86
CA ARG A 49 -14.93 -0.06 -1.73
C ARG A 49 -15.17 -1.51 -1.32
N ILE A 50 -15.10 -1.82 -0.03
CA ILE A 50 -15.37 -3.16 0.52
C ILE A 50 -16.81 -3.60 0.19
N GLU A 51 -17.79 -2.72 0.44
CA GLU A 51 -19.20 -2.99 0.11
C GLU A 51 -19.40 -3.31 -1.37
N LEU A 52 -18.78 -2.55 -2.28
CA LEU A 52 -18.85 -2.80 -3.72
C LEU A 52 -18.21 -4.14 -4.10
N VAL A 53 -17.05 -4.49 -3.53
CA VAL A 53 -16.37 -5.76 -3.81
C VAL A 53 -17.20 -6.95 -3.32
N THR A 54 -17.77 -6.86 -2.11
CA THR A 54 -18.66 -7.89 -1.57
C THR A 54 -19.92 -7.99 -2.43
N GLY A 55 -20.53 -6.86 -2.80
CA GLY A 55 -21.70 -6.81 -3.68
C GLY A 55 -21.45 -7.44 -5.06
N LEU A 56 -20.26 -7.23 -5.65
CA LEU A 56 -19.86 -7.87 -6.90
C LEU A 56 -19.76 -9.38 -6.78
N THR A 57 -19.18 -9.87 -5.69
CA THR A 57 -19.05 -11.32 -5.45
C THR A 57 -20.43 -11.97 -5.28
N ASP A 58 -21.32 -11.32 -4.54
CA ASP A 58 -22.70 -11.78 -4.36
C ASP A 58 -23.49 -11.76 -5.68
N ALA A 59 -23.36 -10.69 -6.47
CA ALA A 59 -24.01 -10.59 -7.77
C ALA A 59 -23.50 -11.64 -8.76
N ARG A 60 -22.19 -11.92 -8.80
CA ARG A 60 -21.60 -13.00 -9.61
C ARG A 60 -22.14 -14.37 -9.17
N SER A 61 -22.20 -14.64 -7.87
CA SER A 61 -22.78 -15.89 -7.36
C SER A 61 -24.27 -16.03 -7.70
N ARG A 62 -25.03 -14.93 -7.69
CA ARG A 62 -26.44 -14.92 -8.12
C ARG A 62 -26.59 -15.22 -9.61
N LEU A 63 -25.70 -14.68 -10.45
CA LEU A 63 -25.67 -14.95 -11.88
C LEU A 63 -25.38 -16.44 -12.15
N GLU A 64 -24.35 -17.00 -11.51
CA GLU A 64 -24.02 -18.42 -11.63
C GLU A 64 -25.18 -19.33 -11.20
N LYS A 65 -25.87 -19.00 -10.10
CA LYS A 65 -27.04 -19.74 -9.64
C LYS A 65 -28.21 -19.65 -10.63
N LEU A 66 -28.42 -18.47 -11.24
CA LEU A 66 -29.46 -18.26 -12.25
C LEU A 66 -29.16 -19.09 -13.51
N ASP A 67 -27.92 -19.05 -13.99
CA ASP A 67 -27.46 -19.80 -15.16
C ASP A 67 -27.57 -21.31 -14.92
N ASN A 68 -27.18 -21.79 -13.73
CA ASN A 68 -27.35 -23.20 -13.35
C ASN A 68 -28.84 -23.62 -13.31
N ALA A 69 -29.70 -22.80 -12.71
CA ALA A 69 -31.14 -23.05 -12.65
C ALA A 69 -31.80 -23.09 -14.04
N TYR A 70 -31.26 -22.33 -15.00
CA TYR A 70 -31.73 -22.30 -16.38
C TYR A 70 -31.19 -23.49 -17.19
N TYR A 71 -29.88 -23.64 -17.31
CA TYR A 71 -29.24 -24.59 -18.23
C TYR A 71 -29.17 -26.03 -17.70
N VAL A 72 -29.04 -26.22 -16.39
CA VAL A 72 -28.84 -27.55 -15.78
C VAL A 72 -30.15 -28.09 -15.23
N GLU A 73 -30.84 -27.28 -14.41
CA GLU A 73 -32.05 -27.72 -13.73
C GLU A 73 -33.32 -27.55 -14.59
N GLY A 74 -33.25 -26.74 -15.66
CA GLY A 74 -34.36 -26.51 -16.58
C GLY A 74 -35.60 -25.89 -15.89
N ARG A 75 -35.39 -25.03 -14.89
CA ARG A 75 -36.50 -24.42 -14.11
C ARG A 75 -37.33 -23.41 -14.89
N PHE A 76 -36.81 -22.92 -16.02
CA PHE A 76 -37.47 -21.96 -16.89
C PHE A 76 -37.88 -22.66 -18.19
N LYS A 77 -39.17 -23.01 -18.32
CA LYS A 77 -39.69 -23.74 -19.48
C LYS A 77 -40.61 -22.87 -20.34
N GLY A 78 -40.51 -23.04 -21.65
CA GLY A 78 -41.30 -22.31 -22.65
C GLY A 78 -40.90 -20.84 -22.79
N SER A 79 -41.47 -20.16 -23.78
CA SER A 79 -41.11 -18.76 -24.13
C SER A 79 -41.18 -17.81 -22.93
N ALA A 80 -42.24 -17.88 -22.12
CA ALA A 80 -42.39 -17.06 -20.91
C ALA A 80 -41.36 -17.38 -19.81
N GLY A 81 -40.75 -18.56 -19.82
CA GLY A 81 -39.62 -18.94 -18.96
C GLY A 81 -38.32 -18.29 -19.43
N GLU A 82 -38.04 -18.39 -20.72
CA GLU A 82 -36.86 -17.79 -21.37
C GLU A 82 -36.84 -16.26 -21.20
N ASP A 83 -37.98 -15.60 -21.41
CA ASP A 83 -38.12 -14.15 -21.22
C ASP A 83 -37.91 -13.71 -19.75
N ARG A 84 -38.23 -14.58 -18.79
CA ARG A 84 -37.99 -14.29 -17.36
C ARG A 84 -36.51 -14.44 -17.02
N TYR A 85 -35.88 -15.51 -17.50
CA TYR A 85 -34.44 -15.70 -17.33
C TYR A 85 -33.65 -14.54 -17.93
N SER A 86 -33.95 -14.17 -19.18
CA SER A 86 -33.29 -13.05 -19.87
C SER A 86 -33.38 -11.75 -19.05
N ARG A 87 -34.59 -11.36 -18.62
CA ARG A 87 -34.77 -10.15 -17.78
C ARG A 87 -34.04 -10.20 -16.44
N MET A 88 -34.00 -11.37 -15.79
CA MET A 88 -33.28 -11.52 -14.51
C MET A 88 -31.77 -11.44 -14.72
N ARG A 89 -31.27 -12.04 -15.80
CA ARG A 89 -29.87 -11.99 -16.20
C ARG A 89 -29.44 -10.56 -16.50
N ASP A 90 -30.19 -9.86 -17.36
CA ASP A 90 -29.93 -8.46 -17.72
C ASP A 90 -29.87 -7.55 -16.49
N ALA A 91 -30.80 -7.73 -15.54
CA ALA A 91 -30.82 -6.94 -14.31
C ALA A 91 -29.59 -7.19 -13.43
N ILE A 92 -29.10 -8.44 -13.35
CA ILE A 92 -27.89 -8.78 -12.59
C ILE A 92 -26.64 -8.27 -13.32
N GLU A 93 -26.57 -8.40 -14.65
CA GLU A 93 -25.46 -7.89 -15.46
C GLU A 93 -25.36 -6.36 -15.38
N GLN A 94 -26.49 -5.64 -15.40
CA GLN A 94 -26.53 -4.20 -15.16
C GLN A 94 -26.03 -3.82 -13.76
N GLN A 95 -26.42 -4.58 -12.73
CA GLN A 95 -25.93 -4.37 -11.37
C GLN A 95 -24.41 -4.59 -11.27
N LEU A 96 -23.88 -5.64 -11.93
CA LEU A 96 -22.45 -5.92 -12.01
C LEU A 96 -21.70 -4.76 -12.67
N HIS A 97 -22.16 -4.33 -13.85
CA HIS A 97 -21.51 -3.26 -14.59
C HIS A 97 -21.49 -1.94 -13.80
N SER A 98 -22.61 -1.54 -13.20
CA SER A 98 -22.68 -0.34 -12.37
C SER A 98 -21.77 -0.41 -11.14
N SER A 99 -21.59 -1.59 -10.55
CA SER A 99 -20.73 -1.78 -9.38
C SER A 99 -19.24 -1.80 -9.77
N GLU A 100 -18.90 -2.35 -10.94
CA GLU A 100 -17.55 -2.31 -11.52
C GLU A 100 -17.15 -0.87 -11.88
N ASP A 101 -18.06 -0.09 -12.46
CA ASP A 101 -17.84 1.32 -12.78
C ASP A 101 -17.61 2.15 -11.51
N ALA A 102 -18.43 1.94 -10.47
CA ALA A 102 -18.27 2.63 -9.19
C ALA A 102 -16.93 2.26 -8.52
N LEU A 103 -16.51 1.00 -8.60
CA LEU A 103 -15.23 0.55 -8.07
C LEU A 103 -14.05 1.16 -8.84
N SER A 104 -14.15 1.22 -10.18
CA SER A 104 -13.16 1.85 -11.04
C SER A 104 -13.03 3.35 -10.75
N ALA A 105 -14.15 4.04 -10.51
CA ALA A 105 -14.16 5.45 -10.12
C ALA A 105 -13.46 5.68 -8.78
N ILE A 106 -13.69 4.81 -7.78
CA ILE A 106 -12.95 4.86 -6.51
C ILE A 106 -11.46 4.65 -6.78
N GLN A 107 -11.08 3.60 -7.52
CA GLN A 107 -9.68 3.32 -7.82
C GLN A 107 -8.96 4.44 -8.58
N ALA A 108 -9.66 5.15 -9.46
CA ALA A 108 -9.14 6.31 -10.17
C ALA A 108 -9.03 7.55 -9.27
N ALA A 109 -9.91 7.69 -8.28
CA ALA A 109 -9.89 8.76 -7.29
C ALA A 109 -8.82 8.55 -6.22
N VAL A 110 -8.47 7.29 -5.92
CA VAL A 110 -7.28 6.96 -5.12
C VAL A 110 -6.06 7.43 -5.90
N ASP A 111 -5.59 8.62 -5.56
CA ASP A 111 -4.46 9.25 -6.22
C ASP A 111 -3.17 8.51 -5.86
N LEU A 112 -2.88 7.39 -6.53
CA LEU A 112 -1.61 6.65 -6.41
C LEU A 112 -0.41 7.53 -6.76
N THR A 113 -0.62 8.69 -7.41
CA THR A 113 0.45 9.66 -7.64
C THR A 113 0.91 10.30 -6.33
N MET A 114 0.08 10.35 -5.29
CA MET A 114 0.46 10.80 -3.96
C MET A 114 1.62 9.96 -3.40
N LEU A 115 1.57 8.64 -3.53
CA LEU A 115 2.65 7.73 -3.09
C LEU A 115 3.90 7.81 -3.98
N LYS A 116 3.77 8.35 -5.19
CA LYS A 116 4.88 8.57 -6.14
C LYS A 116 5.54 9.93 -5.97
N ASP A 117 4.78 10.93 -5.55
CA ASP A 117 5.24 12.27 -5.22
C ASP A 117 5.95 12.25 -3.87
N ALA A 118 7.25 12.58 -3.89
CA ALA A 118 8.10 12.52 -2.71
C ALA A 118 7.66 13.51 -1.62
N GLU A 119 7.15 14.69 -2.00
CA GLU A 119 6.77 15.71 -1.04
C GLU A 119 5.41 15.39 -0.42
N ARG A 120 4.44 14.96 -1.24
CA ARG A 120 3.13 14.54 -0.73
C ARG A 120 3.26 13.34 0.19
N LEU A 121 4.01 12.30 -0.22
CA LEU A 121 4.28 11.13 0.61
C LEU A 121 4.94 11.51 1.93
N ARG A 122 5.93 12.43 1.91
CA ARG A 122 6.61 12.90 3.11
C ARG A 122 5.65 13.61 4.05
N SER A 123 4.87 14.56 3.54
CA SER A 123 3.93 15.34 4.33
C SER A 123 2.94 14.44 5.06
N ALA A 124 2.33 13.49 4.35
CA ALA A 124 1.35 12.60 4.94
C ALA A 124 1.99 11.52 5.85
N TRP A 125 3.23 11.09 5.58
CA TRP A 125 3.98 10.24 6.50
C TRP A 125 4.27 10.94 7.83
N LEU A 126 4.61 12.23 7.80
CA LEU A 126 4.89 13.02 8.99
C LEU A 126 3.61 13.36 9.79
N SER A 127 2.45 13.42 9.14
CA SER A 127 1.16 13.60 9.81
C SER A 127 0.56 12.29 10.33
N ALA A 128 1.03 11.14 9.87
CA ALA A 128 0.57 9.84 10.32
C ALA A 128 0.93 9.59 11.79
N ASP A 129 -0.01 9.02 12.55
CA ASP A 129 0.28 8.58 13.90
C ASP A 129 1.19 7.33 13.92
N LEU A 130 1.70 6.99 15.11
CA LEU A 130 2.62 5.87 15.29
C LEU A 130 2.00 4.51 14.93
N GLN A 131 0.71 4.33 15.16
CA GLN A 131 0.02 3.07 14.86
C GLN A 131 -0.08 2.88 13.35
N THR A 132 -0.47 3.93 12.63
CA THR A 132 -0.54 3.97 11.17
C THR A 132 0.83 3.80 10.54
N ALA A 133 1.85 4.53 11.00
CA ALA A 133 3.22 4.38 10.51
C ALA A 133 3.70 2.93 10.63
N ARG A 134 3.44 2.27 11.76
CA ARG A 134 3.78 0.85 11.96
C ARG A 134 3.00 -0.09 11.05
N MET A 135 1.71 0.18 10.86
CA MET A 135 0.84 -0.62 10.00
C MET A 135 1.32 -0.57 8.54
N LEU A 136 1.69 0.61 8.05
CA LEU A 136 2.21 0.82 6.70
C LEU A 136 3.62 0.22 6.53
N LEU A 137 4.49 0.38 7.53
CA LEU A 137 5.81 -0.26 7.53
C LEU A 137 5.71 -1.78 7.40
N ARG A 138 4.76 -2.43 8.10
CA ARG A 138 4.56 -3.88 8.02
C ARG A 138 4.17 -4.39 6.63
N VAL A 139 3.66 -3.52 5.75
CA VAL A 139 3.36 -3.90 4.36
C VAL A 139 4.65 -4.10 3.56
N VAL A 140 5.66 -3.25 3.78
CA VAL A 140 6.86 -3.21 2.95
C VAL A 140 8.09 -3.79 3.63
N LEU A 141 8.19 -3.68 4.95
CA LEU A 141 9.34 -4.03 5.78
C LEU A 141 9.03 -5.27 6.62
N HIS A 142 9.81 -6.33 6.42
CA HIS A 142 9.73 -7.54 7.24
C HIS A 142 10.51 -7.38 8.54
N SER A 143 11.76 -6.92 8.46
CA SER A 143 12.58 -6.64 9.64
C SER A 143 13.68 -5.63 9.34
N VAL A 144 14.23 -5.02 10.39
CA VAL A 144 15.42 -4.17 10.31
C VAL A 144 16.40 -4.57 11.40
N THR A 145 17.66 -4.78 11.03
CA THR A 145 18.75 -5.05 11.97
C THR A 145 19.71 -3.87 11.97
N VAL A 146 19.98 -3.27 13.13
CA VAL A 146 20.92 -2.15 13.24
C VAL A 146 22.29 -2.66 13.61
N LEU A 147 23.29 -2.42 12.75
CA LEU A 147 24.67 -2.84 13.01
C LEU A 147 25.31 -2.03 14.15
N PRO A 148 26.27 -2.65 14.88
CA PRO A 148 26.95 -2.01 16.00
C PRO A 148 27.85 -0.82 15.55
N PRO A 149 28.36 -0.07 16.53
CA PRO A 149 29.51 0.81 16.48
C PRO A 149 30.41 0.82 15.24
N ARG A 150 30.76 1.99 14.69
CA ARG A 150 32.11 2.29 14.16
C ARG A 150 33.23 1.83 15.11
N GLY A 151 33.02 2.22 16.36
CA GLY A 151 33.93 2.15 17.48
C GLY A 151 33.34 2.94 18.64
N GLN A 152 34.05 2.99 19.76
CA GLN A 152 33.64 3.75 20.93
C GLN A 152 33.65 5.27 20.62
N GLY A 153 32.60 6.00 21.04
CA GLY A 153 32.54 7.46 20.88
C GLY A 153 32.13 7.98 19.49
N CYS A 154 31.88 7.12 18.49
CA CYS A 154 31.35 7.56 17.20
C CYS A 154 29.95 8.18 17.37
N LYS A 155 29.84 9.49 17.18
CA LYS A 155 28.53 10.16 17.02
C LYS A 155 27.90 9.67 15.71
N ARG A 156 26.77 8.98 15.81
CA ARG A 156 25.99 8.58 14.64
C ARG A 156 24.84 9.55 14.47
N ASN A 157 24.78 10.19 13.32
CA ASN A 157 23.58 10.86 12.84
C ASN A 157 22.73 9.85 12.03
N TRP A 158 21.54 10.28 11.62
CA TRP A 158 20.59 9.43 10.91
C TRP A 158 21.12 8.89 9.56
N ILE A 159 22.01 9.61 8.87
CA ILE A 159 22.62 9.12 7.61
C ILE A 159 23.55 7.94 7.87
N HIS A 160 24.38 8.02 8.91
CA HIS A 160 25.20 6.88 9.32
C HIS A 160 24.31 5.68 9.69
N LEU A 161 23.22 5.92 10.43
CA LEU A 161 22.28 4.87 10.79
C LEU A 161 21.62 4.24 9.56
N LEU A 162 21.31 5.00 8.52
CA LEU A 162 20.76 4.46 7.27
C LEU A 162 21.72 3.46 6.61
N THR A 163 23.03 3.72 6.66
CA THR A 163 24.05 2.77 6.16
C THR A 163 24.25 1.56 7.07
N ASP A 164 24.02 1.73 8.38
CA ASP A 164 24.16 0.67 9.39
C ASP A 164 22.89 -0.20 9.53
N CYS A 165 21.73 0.26 9.05
CA CYS A 165 20.48 -0.51 9.07
C CYS A 165 20.46 -1.54 7.94
N CYS A 166 20.39 -2.83 8.26
CA CYS A 166 20.14 -3.89 7.30
C CYS A 166 18.62 -4.13 7.22
N PHE A 167 17.99 -3.64 6.16
CA PHE A 167 16.56 -3.82 5.91
C PHE A 167 16.30 -5.15 5.21
N HIS A 168 15.32 -5.89 5.70
CA HIS A 168 14.74 -7.04 5.02
C HIS A 168 13.35 -6.64 4.56
N TRP A 169 13.21 -6.42 3.25
CA TRP A 169 11.95 -6.04 2.64
C TRP A 169 11.08 -7.25 2.34
N VAL A 170 9.76 -7.06 2.38
CA VAL A 170 8.79 -8.10 2.01
C VAL A 170 8.99 -8.49 0.54
N GLY A 171 8.99 -9.79 0.27
CA GLY A 171 9.19 -10.35 -1.08
C GLY A 171 10.66 -10.49 -1.50
N GLU A 172 11.61 -10.05 -0.69
CA GLU A 172 13.04 -10.22 -0.96
C GLU A 172 13.67 -11.31 -0.08
N SER A 173 14.66 -12.01 -0.63
CA SER A 173 15.55 -12.86 0.16
C SER A 173 16.33 -12.03 1.16
N GLN A 174 16.51 -12.55 2.37
CA GLN A 174 17.29 -11.87 3.40
C GLN A 174 18.71 -11.60 2.91
N GLN A 175 19.08 -10.32 2.87
CA GLN A 175 20.42 -9.91 2.45
C GLN A 175 21.43 -10.13 3.59
N PRO A 176 22.71 -10.39 3.28
CA PRO A 176 23.76 -10.49 4.29
C PRO A 176 23.86 -9.19 5.11
N LEU A 177 24.11 -9.32 6.41
CA LEU A 177 24.26 -8.21 7.33
C LEU A 177 25.56 -7.44 7.03
N ARG A 178 25.46 -6.45 6.14
CA ARG A 178 26.56 -5.57 5.75
C ARG A 178 26.10 -4.13 5.71
N ARG A 179 27.05 -3.23 5.95
CA ARG A 179 26.85 -1.80 5.73
C ARG A 179 26.71 -1.53 4.24
N ASP A 180 25.86 -0.57 3.91
CA ASP A 180 25.56 -0.24 2.52
C ASP A 180 25.48 1.27 2.34
N SER A 181 26.54 1.84 1.76
CA SER A 181 26.64 3.26 1.44
C SER A 181 25.84 3.65 0.20
N GLU A 182 25.46 2.71 -0.66
CA GLU A 182 24.72 3.00 -1.89
C GLU A 182 23.32 3.55 -1.60
N ARG A 183 22.77 3.24 -0.43
CA ARG A 183 21.48 3.78 0.03
C ARG A 183 21.46 5.29 0.15
N ILE A 184 22.61 5.93 0.36
CA ILE A 184 22.72 7.38 0.40
C ILE A 184 22.48 7.97 -0.99
N ARG A 185 22.92 7.29 -2.06
CA ARG A 185 22.84 7.83 -3.43
C ARG A 185 21.41 7.95 -3.95
N GLY A 186 20.48 7.16 -3.42
CA GLY A 186 19.05 7.17 -3.83
C GLY A 186 18.15 8.08 -2.97
N LEU A 187 18.70 8.77 -1.97
CA LEU A 187 17.93 9.65 -1.09
C LEU A 187 17.58 10.96 -1.78
N VAL A 188 16.33 11.37 -1.58
CA VAL A 188 15.95 12.76 -1.75
C VAL A 188 16.07 13.40 -0.37
N LEU A 189 17.00 14.34 -0.23
CA LEU A 189 17.18 15.13 0.98
C LEU A 189 16.29 16.36 0.87
N PHE A 190 15.44 16.58 1.87
CA PHE A 190 14.63 17.79 1.99
C PHE A 190 15.43 18.87 2.74
N GLU A 191 15.05 20.15 2.66
CA GLU A 191 15.84 21.27 3.23
C GLU A 191 16.17 21.07 4.72
N GLU A 192 15.23 20.53 5.50
CA GLU A 192 15.41 20.22 6.93
C GLU A 192 16.44 19.10 7.18
N ASP A 193 16.64 18.20 6.21
CA ASP A 193 17.67 17.16 6.24
C ASP A 193 19.07 17.76 6.04
N GLN A 194 19.17 18.79 5.20
CA GLN A 194 20.44 19.49 4.94
C GLN A 194 20.89 20.33 6.14
N VAL A 195 19.97 21.01 6.82
CA VAL A 195 20.27 21.76 8.06
C VAL A 195 20.77 20.82 9.17
N SER A 196 20.17 19.63 9.28
CA SER A 196 20.57 18.61 10.28
C SER A 196 21.94 18.00 9.98
N LEU A 197 22.33 17.94 8.71
CA LEU A 197 23.67 17.52 8.27
C LEU A 197 24.74 18.54 8.65
N ASN A 198 24.47 19.81 8.41
CA ASN A 198 25.42 20.91 8.67
C ASN A 198 25.64 21.17 10.17
N LEU A 199 24.66 20.84 11.02
CA LEU A 199 24.79 20.93 12.49
C LEU A 199 25.49 19.72 13.12
N ALA A 200 25.72 18.64 12.36
CA ALA A 200 26.34 17.40 12.82
C ALA A 200 27.78 17.17 12.30
N ALA A 201 28.26 18.04 11.40
CA ALA A 201 29.64 18.14 10.95
C ALA A 201 30.48 18.97 11.93
#